data_AF-A0A2K8VFS1-F1
#
_entry.id   AF-A0A2K8VFS1-F1
#
_cell.length_a   1.000
_cell.length_b   1.000
_cell.length_c   1.000
_cell.angle_alpha   90.00
_cell.angle_beta   90.00
_cell.angle_gamma   90.00
#
_symmetry.space_group_name_H-M   'P 1'
#
loop_
_entity.id
_entity.type
_entity.pdbx_description
1 polymer ?
#
loop_
_entity_poly.entity_id
_entity_poly.type
_entity_poly.pdbx_seq_one_letter_code
_entity_poly.pdbx_strand_id
1 'polypeptide(L)'
;MNSIRTLRTINKELAYNSLTDYVGIEIPIDISKSGDQIAEEIKLLVEENLNVQVKSNESNSIKGTIAKYGLIDINFEIELKDKSNPNNGIQVLKDNGWIDKESDSEFQDDSILDDIVTELNENKNYLKVYAVSTNQKEKWFKEKSYLFKQLMNGEKIKPKPNDKIITFKIKDMCITNYSGIWLWKYFYM
;
A
#
# COMPACT_ATOMS: atom_id res chain seq x y z
N MET A 1 -12.83 -1.55 24.69
CA MET A 1 -13.26 -0.13 24.77
C MET A 1 -14.73 -0.02 24.30
N ASN A 2 -15.44 1.08 24.57
CA ASN A 2 -16.82 1.22 24.07
C ASN A 2 -16.77 1.48 22.54
N SER A 3 -17.20 0.50 21.72
CA SER A 3 -17.10 0.51 20.24
C SER A 3 -17.58 1.82 19.60
N ILE A 4 -18.62 2.45 20.17
CA ILE A 4 -19.13 3.76 19.72
C ILE A 4 -18.08 4.89 19.86
N ARG A 5 -17.26 4.87 20.91
CA ARG A 5 -16.20 5.87 21.12
C ARG A 5 -15.08 5.67 20.09
N THR A 6 -14.67 4.43 19.85
CA THR A 6 -13.66 4.07 18.85
C THR A 6 -14.07 4.52 17.46
N LEU A 7 -15.29 4.17 17.02
CA LEU A 7 -15.82 4.59 15.72
C LEU A 7 -15.93 6.11 15.58
N ARG A 8 -16.29 6.83 16.65
CA ARG A 8 -16.32 8.30 16.65
C ARG A 8 -14.93 8.91 16.49
N THR A 9 -13.93 8.36 17.18
CA THR A 9 -12.53 8.77 17.04
C THR A 9 -12.08 8.57 15.61
N ILE A 10 -12.24 7.36 15.06
CA ILE A 10 -11.89 7.04 13.68
C ILE A 10 -12.59 7.97 12.70
N ASN A 11 -13.89 8.19 12.84
CA ASN A 11 -14.64 9.05 11.92
C ASN A 11 -14.04 10.46 11.84
N LYS A 12 -13.62 10.99 12.99
CA LYS A 12 -13.13 12.35 13.14
C LYS A 12 -11.66 12.49 12.72
N GLU A 13 -10.85 11.49 13.02
CA GLU A 13 -9.39 11.61 12.99
C GLU A 13 -8.72 10.87 11.83
N LEU A 14 -9.38 9.89 11.21
CA LEU A 14 -8.84 9.24 10.02
C LEU A 14 -8.73 10.25 8.88
N ALA A 15 -7.49 10.50 8.47
CA ALA A 15 -7.14 11.30 7.33
C ALA A 15 -6.98 10.39 6.11
N TYR A 16 -7.63 10.75 5.00
CA TYR A 16 -7.46 10.07 3.73
C TYR A 16 -7.67 11.04 2.57
N ASN A 17 -6.70 11.08 1.67
CA ASN A 17 -6.74 11.84 0.44
C ASN A 17 -6.28 10.94 -0.71
N SER A 18 -7.18 10.62 -1.64
CA SER A 18 -6.84 9.82 -2.82
C SER A 18 -6.14 10.70 -3.86
N LEU A 19 -5.07 10.17 -4.44
CA LEU A 19 -4.24 10.84 -5.43
C LEU A 19 -4.53 10.24 -6.82
N THR A 20 -5.75 10.43 -7.32
CA THR A 20 -6.24 9.77 -8.54
C THR A 20 -5.49 10.16 -9.80
N ASP A 21 -4.90 11.35 -9.84
CA ASP A 21 -4.18 11.87 -11.01
C ASP A 21 -2.91 11.06 -11.35
N TYR A 22 -2.42 10.28 -10.39
CA TYR A 22 -1.25 9.41 -10.55
C TYR A 22 -1.63 7.97 -10.91
N VAL A 23 -2.92 7.63 -10.84
CA VAL A 23 -3.39 6.30 -11.22
C VAL A 23 -3.19 6.12 -12.72
N GLY A 24 -2.52 5.01 -13.05
CA GLY A 24 -2.21 4.64 -14.41
C GLY A 24 -0.82 5.01 -14.90
N ILE A 25 -0.05 5.77 -14.12
CA ILE A 25 1.38 5.99 -14.37
C ILE A 25 2.10 4.64 -14.39
N GLU A 26 3.00 4.48 -15.36
CA GLU A 26 3.82 3.29 -15.52
C GLU A 26 5.24 3.53 -15.01
N ILE A 27 5.73 2.60 -14.19
CA ILE A 27 7.02 2.65 -13.51
C ILE A 27 7.84 1.43 -13.97
N PRO A 28 8.84 1.63 -14.85
CA PRO A 28 9.76 0.55 -15.22
C PRO A 28 10.75 0.30 -14.09
N ILE A 29 10.69 -0.88 -13.47
CA ILE A 29 11.56 -1.26 -12.36
C ILE A 29 12.50 -2.39 -12.76
N ASP A 30 13.79 -2.22 -12.46
CA ASP A 30 14.77 -3.30 -12.53
C ASP A 30 14.67 -4.17 -11.26
N ILE A 31 13.98 -5.30 -11.36
CA ILE A 31 13.72 -6.19 -10.22
C ILE A 31 14.97 -6.99 -9.77
N SER A 32 16.12 -6.79 -10.43
CA SER A 32 17.41 -7.34 -9.98
C SER A 32 18.08 -6.50 -8.89
N LYS A 33 17.69 -5.23 -8.73
CA LYS A 33 18.19 -4.28 -7.71
C LYS A 33 17.79 -4.69 -6.30
N SER A 34 18.36 -4.09 -5.25
CA SER A 34 17.90 -4.32 -3.86
C SER A 34 16.49 -3.75 -3.62
N GLY A 35 15.83 -4.18 -2.55
CA GLY A 35 14.52 -3.61 -2.18
C GLY A 35 14.63 -2.10 -1.95
N ASP A 36 15.67 -1.68 -1.23
CA ASP A 36 15.95 -0.27 -0.93
C ASP A 36 16.21 0.57 -2.18
N GLN A 37 16.93 0.03 -3.16
CA GLN A 37 17.16 0.71 -4.44
C GLN A 37 15.85 0.91 -5.21
N ILE A 38 14.97 -0.10 -5.22
CA ILE A 38 13.65 0.01 -5.83
C ILE A 38 12.80 1.03 -5.07
N ALA A 39 12.85 1.02 -3.73
CA ALA A 39 12.15 1.99 -2.89
C ALA A 39 12.59 3.42 -3.20
N GLU A 40 13.89 3.66 -3.32
CA GLU A 40 14.43 4.99 -3.62
C GLU A 40 14.07 5.45 -5.04
N GLU A 41 14.03 4.55 -6.03
CA GLU A 41 13.56 4.88 -7.37
C GLU A 41 12.09 5.29 -7.40
N ILE A 42 11.24 4.57 -6.68
CA ILE A 42 9.81 4.92 -6.55
C ILE A 42 9.67 6.24 -5.79
N LYS A 43 10.45 6.43 -4.73
CA LYS A 43 10.48 7.66 -3.95
C LYS A 43 10.80 8.86 -4.84
N LEU A 44 11.91 8.83 -5.58
CA LEU A 44 12.31 9.94 -6.45
C LEU A 44 11.22 10.28 -7.48
N LEU A 45 10.61 9.25 -8.10
CA LEU A 45 9.49 9.44 -9.03
C LEU A 45 8.32 10.13 -8.34
N VAL A 46 7.97 9.68 -7.13
CA VAL A 46 6.92 10.29 -6.30
C VAL A 46 7.25 11.73 -5.95
N GLU A 47 8.45 12.03 -5.46
CA GLU A 47 8.85 13.37 -5.02
C GLU A 47 8.84 14.36 -6.20
N GLU A 48 9.34 13.94 -7.37
CA GLU A 48 9.32 14.73 -8.60
C GLU A 48 7.90 15.05 -9.10
N ASN A 49 6.98 14.09 -8.98
CA ASN A 49 5.63 14.20 -9.53
C ASN A 49 4.61 14.83 -8.56
N LEU A 50 4.80 14.67 -7.25
CA LEU A 50 3.92 15.22 -6.20
C LEU A 50 4.43 16.52 -5.59
N ASN A 51 5.71 16.85 -5.76
CA ASN A 51 6.37 17.94 -5.04
C ASN A 51 6.21 17.80 -3.50
N VAL A 52 6.32 16.58 -3.01
CA VAL A 52 6.22 16.18 -1.59
C VAL A 52 7.56 15.56 -1.21
N GLN A 53 8.14 15.93 -0.07
CA GLN A 53 9.30 15.23 0.49
C GLN A 53 8.82 14.04 1.31
N VAL A 54 9.42 12.87 1.07
CA VAL A 54 9.00 11.63 1.74
C VAL A 54 10.20 10.90 2.36
N LYS A 55 9.95 10.18 3.45
CA LYS A 55 10.93 9.33 4.14
C LYS A 55 10.63 7.87 3.85
N SER A 56 11.65 7.16 3.36
CA SER A 56 11.58 5.71 3.17
C SER A 56 11.58 5.00 4.51
N ASN A 57 10.59 4.14 4.75
CA ASN A 57 10.57 3.25 5.90
C ASN A 57 11.36 1.98 5.60
N GLU A 58 12.19 1.52 6.54
CA GLU A 58 13.05 0.33 6.42
C GLU A 58 12.25 -0.99 6.25
N SER A 59 10.94 -0.97 6.50
CA SER A 59 10.06 -2.15 6.51
C SER A 59 9.45 -2.52 5.15
N ASN A 60 9.77 -1.81 4.07
CA ASN A 60 9.17 -2.06 2.77
C ASN A 60 9.70 -3.37 2.13
N SER A 61 8.98 -4.48 2.31
CA SER A 61 9.30 -5.81 1.74
C SER A 61 8.99 -5.93 0.23
N ILE A 62 9.41 -4.93 -0.54
CA ILE A 62 9.09 -4.76 -1.98
C ILE A 62 9.52 -5.97 -2.81
N LYS A 63 10.68 -6.55 -2.48
CA LYS A 63 11.15 -7.76 -3.17
C LYS A 63 10.24 -8.96 -2.96
N GLY A 64 9.76 -9.12 -1.73
CA GLY A 64 8.87 -10.23 -1.38
C GLY A 64 7.54 -10.11 -2.11
N THR A 65 6.96 -8.91 -2.12
CA THR A 65 5.69 -8.63 -2.79
C THR A 65 5.80 -8.74 -4.30
N ILE A 66 6.87 -8.23 -4.92
CA ILE A 66 7.12 -8.41 -6.35
C ILE A 66 7.29 -9.89 -6.68
N ALA A 67 8.17 -10.62 -5.98
CA ALA A 67 8.44 -12.01 -6.30
C ALA A 67 7.19 -12.89 -6.17
N LYS A 68 6.39 -12.67 -5.13
CA LYS A 68 5.20 -13.48 -4.82
C LYS A 68 3.98 -13.12 -5.67
N TYR A 69 3.74 -11.83 -5.87
CA TYR A 69 2.47 -11.32 -6.39
C TYR A 69 2.60 -10.42 -7.64
N GLY A 70 3.82 -9.99 -7.98
CA GLY A 70 4.02 -9.09 -9.11
C GLY A 70 3.40 -7.72 -8.89
N LEU A 71 3.41 -7.25 -7.64
CA LEU A 71 2.91 -5.95 -7.22
C LEU A 71 3.93 -5.24 -6.33
N ILE A 72 3.76 -3.93 -6.24
CA ILE A 72 4.46 -3.04 -5.32
C ILE A 72 3.39 -2.47 -4.39
N ASP A 73 3.62 -2.64 -3.09
CA ASP A 73 2.87 -2.01 -2.00
C ASP A 73 3.92 -1.35 -1.11
N ILE A 74 3.99 -0.02 -1.17
CA ILE A 74 5.05 0.76 -0.52
C ILE A 74 4.45 1.91 0.26
N ASN A 75 5.00 2.11 1.46
CA ASN A 75 4.60 3.18 2.37
C ASN A 75 5.80 4.10 2.61
N PHE A 76 5.60 5.39 2.38
CA PHE A 76 6.53 6.44 2.74
C PHE A 76 5.94 7.30 3.85
N GLU A 77 6.72 7.65 4.86
CA GLU A 77 6.30 8.65 5.85
C GLU A 77 6.43 10.06 5.25
N ILE A 78 5.46 10.93 5.50
CA ILE A 78 5.48 12.32 5.02
C ILE A 78 5.28 13.29 6.18
N GLU A 79 5.99 14.42 6.14
CA GLU A 79 5.85 15.48 7.15
C GLU A 79 4.64 16.39 6.88
N LEU A 80 4.11 16.35 5.66
CA LEU A 80 2.94 17.12 5.26
C LEU A 80 1.71 16.66 6.06
N LYS A 81 1.17 17.58 6.87
CA LYS A 81 -0.18 17.47 7.41
C LYS A 81 -1.14 17.90 6.32
N ASP A 82 -1.53 16.95 5.47
CA ASP A 82 -2.54 17.24 4.47
C ASP A 82 -3.87 17.56 5.15
N LYS A 83 -4.64 18.49 4.59
CA LYS A 83 -5.97 18.83 5.09
C LYS A 83 -6.93 17.75 4.61
N SER A 84 -6.99 16.62 5.30
CA SER A 84 -8.07 15.67 5.07
C SER A 84 -9.42 16.34 5.36
N ASN A 85 -10.46 15.92 4.65
CA ASN A 85 -11.81 16.34 4.99
C ASN A 85 -12.15 15.80 6.38
N PRO A 86 -12.37 16.66 7.39
CA PRO A 86 -12.70 16.18 8.72
C PRO A 86 -14.05 15.45 8.69
N ASN A 87 -14.18 14.38 9.47
CA ASN A 87 -15.42 13.63 9.71
C ASN A 87 -15.89 12.65 8.61
N ASN A 88 -15.00 12.17 7.73
CA ASN A 88 -15.35 11.17 6.71
C ASN A 88 -14.74 9.78 6.97
N GLY A 89 -14.05 9.56 8.10
CA GLY A 89 -13.26 8.34 8.32
C GLY A 89 -14.05 7.04 8.18
N ILE A 90 -15.30 7.00 8.64
CA ILE A 90 -16.14 5.79 8.48
C ILE A 90 -16.48 5.53 7.01
N GLN A 91 -16.72 6.58 6.23
CA GLN A 91 -16.96 6.43 4.80
C GLN A 91 -15.70 5.92 4.10
N VAL A 92 -14.53 6.43 4.46
CA VAL A 92 -13.24 5.94 3.94
C VAL A 92 -13.04 4.46 4.24
N LEU A 93 -13.32 4.03 5.48
CA LEU A 93 -13.25 2.61 5.85
C LEU A 93 -14.20 1.75 5.02
N LYS A 94 -15.44 2.21 4.79
CA LYS A 94 -16.40 1.53 3.91
C LYS A 94 -15.89 1.42 2.48
N ASP A 95 -15.36 2.52 1.93
CA ASP A 95 -14.87 2.58 0.54
C ASP A 95 -13.62 1.70 0.33
N ASN A 96 -12.88 1.40 1.39
CA ASN A 96 -11.74 0.49 1.37
C ASN A 96 -12.05 -0.93 1.89
N GLY A 97 -13.33 -1.25 2.10
CA GLY A 97 -13.78 -2.61 2.45
C GLY A 97 -13.54 -3.03 3.90
N TRP A 98 -13.22 -2.11 4.80
CA TRP A 98 -13.07 -2.40 6.23
C TRP A 98 -14.42 -2.53 6.95
N ILE A 99 -15.42 -1.81 6.46
CA ILE A 99 -16.77 -1.82 7.01
C ILE A 99 -17.71 -2.15 5.86
N ASP A 100 -18.42 -3.26 5.99
CA ASP A 100 -19.37 -3.69 4.98
C ASP A 100 -20.55 -2.71 4.85
N LYS A 101 -21.12 -2.63 3.65
CA LYS A 101 -22.37 -1.88 3.42
C LYS A 101 -23.61 -2.67 3.88
N GLU A 102 -23.51 -4.00 4.02
CA GLU A 102 -24.65 -4.90 4.21
C GLU A 102 -24.40 -6.13 5.13
N SER A 103 -23.34 -6.19 5.95
CA SER A 103 -23.10 -7.37 6.77
C SER A 103 -23.76 -7.32 8.16
N ASP A 104 -24.72 -8.24 8.35
CA ASP A 104 -25.22 -8.72 9.64
C ASP A 104 -24.23 -9.71 10.32
N SER A 105 -22.98 -9.78 9.87
CA SER A 105 -22.04 -10.82 10.30
C SER A 105 -21.28 -10.43 11.58
N GLU A 106 -21.37 -11.31 12.57
CA GLU A 106 -20.73 -11.34 13.89
C GLU A 106 -19.18 -11.34 13.90
N PHE A 107 -18.53 -10.87 12.83
CA PHE A 107 -17.08 -10.82 12.67
C PHE A 107 -16.57 -9.40 12.41
N GLN A 108 -16.98 -8.44 13.24
CA GLN A 108 -16.13 -7.26 13.47
C GLN A 108 -15.15 -7.65 14.58
N ASP A 109 -13.96 -8.09 14.18
CA ASP A 109 -12.85 -8.22 15.11
C ASP A 109 -12.49 -6.81 15.62
N ASP A 110 -12.99 -6.46 16.80
CA ASP A 110 -12.78 -5.16 17.43
C ASP A 110 -11.29 -4.81 17.58
N SER A 111 -10.38 -5.81 17.56
CA SER A 111 -8.93 -5.59 17.63
C SER A 111 -8.40 -4.77 16.46
N ILE A 112 -9.01 -4.88 15.28
CA ILE A 112 -8.65 -4.11 14.10
C ILE A 112 -8.93 -2.61 14.30
N LEU A 113 -10.05 -2.29 14.94
CA LEU A 113 -10.40 -0.89 15.21
C LEU A 113 -9.44 -0.27 16.23
N ASP A 114 -8.96 -1.08 17.18
CA ASP A 114 -7.94 -0.67 18.15
C ASP A 114 -6.56 -0.45 17.47
N ASP A 115 -6.20 -1.26 16.46
CA ASP A 115 -5.00 -1.04 15.64
C ASP A 115 -5.08 0.27 14.86
N ILE A 116 -6.23 0.55 14.23
CA ILE A 116 -6.48 1.83 13.53
C ILE A 116 -6.27 2.97 14.52
N VAL A 117 -6.94 2.95 15.68
CA VAL A 117 -6.81 4.02 16.69
C VAL A 117 -5.37 4.15 17.19
N THR A 118 -4.64 3.06 17.33
CA THR A 118 -3.23 3.09 17.72
C THR A 118 -2.40 3.89 16.72
N GLU A 119 -2.51 3.61 15.43
CA GLU A 119 -1.81 4.36 14.38
C GLU A 119 -2.26 5.83 14.30
N LEU A 120 -3.56 6.11 14.45
CA LEU A 120 -4.08 7.49 14.47
C LEU A 120 -3.41 8.33 15.58
N ASN A 121 -3.12 7.72 16.74
CA ASN A 121 -2.46 8.38 17.85
C ASN A 121 -0.95 8.62 17.63
N GLU A 122 -0.30 7.92 16.69
CA GLU A 122 1.10 8.16 16.35
C GLU A 122 1.35 9.49 15.62
N ASN A 123 0.28 10.13 15.11
CA ASN A 123 0.34 11.38 14.36
C ASN A 123 1.31 11.35 13.15
N LYS A 124 1.48 10.19 12.54
CA LYS A 124 2.23 10.02 11.29
C LYS A 124 1.29 10.08 10.10
N ASN A 125 1.80 10.60 8.99
CA ASN A 125 1.14 10.53 7.70
C ASN A 125 1.98 9.65 6.77
N TYR A 126 1.28 8.92 5.93
CA TYR A 126 1.83 7.99 4.99
C TYR A 126 1.37 8.39 3.60
N LEU A 127 2.32 8.42 2.66
CA LEU A 127 2.02 8.27 1.25
C LEU A 127 2.09 6.79 0.91
N LYS A 128 0.99 6.24 0.44
CA LYS A 128 0.89 4.87 0.01
C LYS A 128 0.84 4.78 -1.50
N VAL A 129 1.63 3.89 -2.09
CA VAL A 129 1.61 3.58 -3.53
C VAL A 129 1.37 2.10 -3.77
N TYR A 130 0.31 1.79 -4.52
CA TYR A 130 -0.04 0.43 -4.93
C TYR A 130 0.04 0.34 -6.45
N ALA A 131 0.95 -0.50 -6.93
CA ALA A 131 1.18 -0.69 -8.35
C ALA A 131 1.26 -2.18 -8.71
N VAL A 132 0.75 -2.54 -9.88
CA VAL A 132 0.71 -3.94 -10.34
C VAL A 132 1.42 -4.07 -11.67
N SER A 133 2.10 -5.19 -11.90
CA SER A 133 2.79 -5.42 -13.18
C SER A 133 1.82 -5.37 -14.37
N THR A 134 2.20 -4.66 -15.44
CA THR A 134 1.34 -4.50 -16.64
C THR A 134 1.19 -5.79 -17.44
N ASN A 135 2.16 -6.70 -17.32
CA ASN A 135 2.15 -8.01 -17.96
C ASN A 135 1.25 -9.04 -17.23
N GLN A 136 0.34 -8.60 -16.35
CA GLN A 136 -0.65 -9.41 -15.63
C GLN A 136 -1.75 -10.01 -16.53
N LYS A 137 -1.38 -10.77 -17.57
CA LYS A 137 -2.29 -11.78 -18.12
C LYS A 137 -2.33 -12.97 -17.17
N GLU A 138 -2.97 -12.81 -16.01
CA GLU A 138 -3.41 -13.86 -15.05
C GLU A 138 -2.35 -14.87 -14.55
N LYS A 139 -1.07 -14.74 -14.93
CA LYS A 139 -0.08 -15.82 -14.78
C LYS A 139 1.24 -15.41 -14.15
N TRP A 140 1.28 -14.34 -13.34
CA TRP A 140 2.52 -13.97 -12.63
C TRP A 140 3.11 -15.15 -11.88
N PHE A 141 2.31 -15.80 -11.02
CA PHE A 141 2.76 -16.94 -10.26
C PHE A 141 3.21 -18.09 -11.17
N LYS A 142 2.52 -18.35 -12.28
CA LYS A 142 2.88 -19.42 -13.21
C LYS A 142 4.20 -19.14 -13.94
N GLU A 143 4.37 -17.93 -14.47
CA GLU A 143 5.50 -17.54 -15.32
C GLU A 143 6.74 -17.18 -14.50
N LYS A 144 6.54 -16.60 -13.32
CA LYS A 144 7.58 -16.06 -12.44
C LYS A 144 7.72 -16.83 -11.13
N SER A 145 7.15 -18.04 -11.03
CA SER A 145 7.30 -18.94 -9.86
C SER A 145 8.76 -19.15 -9.44
N TYR A 146 9.71 -19.06 -10.37
CA TYR A 146 11.14 -19.15 -10.07
C TYR A 146 11.62 -18.04 -9.13
N LEU A 147 11.10 -16.82 -9.22
CA LEU A 147 11.41 -15.72 -8.31
C LEU A 147 10.92 -16.03 -6.89
N PHE A 148 9.70 -16.55 -6.78
CA PHE A 148 9.12 -16.93 -5.50
C PHE A 148 9.88 -18.11 -4.87
N LYS A 149 10.28 -19.12 -5.66
CA LYS A 149 11.11 -20.23 -5.18
C LYS A 149 12.47 -19.76 -4.65
N GLN A 150 13.15 -18.86 -5.38
CA GLN A 150 14.40 -18.25 -4.92
C GLN A 150 14.21 -17.57 -3.56
N LEU A 151 13.15 -16.76 -3.41
CA LEU A 151 12.82 -16.10 -2.15
C LEU A 151 12.60 -17.11 -1.01
N MET A 152 11.80 -18.15 -1.23
CA MET A 152 11.50 -19.19 -0.22
C MET A 152 12.75 -19.98 0.20
N ASN A 153 13.72 -20.14 -0.71
CA ASN A 153 15.00 -20.80 -0.44
C ASN A 153 16.03 -19.87 0.23
N GLY A 154 15.69 -18.60 0.49
CA GLY A 154 16.65 -17.60 0.97
C GLY A 154 17.70 -17.20 -0.07
N GLU A 155 17.48 -17.52 -1.34
CA GLU A 155 18.38 -17.18 -2.43
C GLU A 155 18.23 -15.71 -2.84
N LYS A 156 19.32 -15.12 -3.32
CA LYS A 156 19.25 -13.82 -3.99
C LYS A 156 18.37 -13.92 -5.23
N ILE A 157 17.33 -13.10 -5.31
CA ILE A 157 16.47 -12.98 -6.49
C ILE A 157 17.32 -12.64 -7.72
N LYS A 158 17.26 -13.52 -8.72
CA LYS A 158 17.97 -13.40 -10.01
C LYS A 158 16.96 -13.55 -11.14
N PRO A 159 16.39 -12.44 -11.66
CA PRO A 159 15.47 -12.50 -12.78
C PRO A 159 16.18 -13.00 -14.04
N LYS A 160 15.42 -13.66 -14.93
CA LYS A 160 15.89 -13.96 -16.28
C LYS A 160 16.19 -12.66 -17.04
N PRO A 161 17.06 -12.66 -18.06
CA PRO A 161 17.40 -11.44 -18.81
C PRO A 161 16.18 -10.65 -19.33
N ASN A 162 15.18 -11.35 -19.87
CA ASN A 162 13.94 -10.75 -20.39
C ASN A 162 12.98 -10.28 -19.29
N ASP A 163 13.20 -10.68 -18.04
CA ASP A 163 12.37 -10.34 -16.88
C ASP A 163 13.05 -9.30 -15.98
N LYS A 164 14.24 -8.82 -16.37
CA LYS A 164 15.03 -7.92 -15.55
C LYS A 164 14.28 -6.61 -15.29
N ILE A 165 13.65 -6.06 -16.31
CA ILE A 165 12.83 -4.85 -16.22
C ILE A 165 11.36 -5.25 -16.31
N ILE A 166 10.58 -4.89 -15.30
CA ILE A 166 9.14 -5.08 -15.25
C ILE A 166 8.48 -3.72 -15.11
N THR A 167 7.51 -3.45 -15.97
CA THR A 167 6.68 -2.25 -15.86
C THR A 167 5.54 -2.48 -14.88
N PHE A 168 5.41 -1.60 -13.90
CA PHE A 168 4.31 -1.58 -12.94
C PHE A 168 3.41 -0.39 -13.23
N LYS A 169 2.10 -0.57 -13.17
CA LYS A 169 1.12 0.50 -13.32
C LYS A 169 0.52 0.83 -11.98
N ILE A 170 0.57 2.09 -11.56
CA ILE A 170 -0.09 2.56 -10.34
C ILE A 170 -1.59 2.31 -10.48
N LYS A 171 -2.15 1.59 -9.51
CA LYS A 171 -3.59 1.28 -9.43
C LYS A 171 -4.29 2.11 -8.38
N ASP A 172 -3.57 2.46 -7.32
CA ASP A 172 -4.07 3.32 -6.26
C ASP A 172 -2.93 4.03 -5.56
N MET A 173 -3.22 5.21 -5.06
CA MET A 173 -2.27 6.08 -4.40
C MET A 173 -3.04 7.01 -3.47
N CYS A 174 -2.57 7.15 -2.23
CA CYS A 174 -3.25 8.00 -1.26
C CYS A 174 -2.31 8.52 -0.19
N ILE A 175 -2.70 9.64 0.42
CA ILE A 175 -2.15 10.12 1.68
C ILE A 175 -3.11 9.72 2.80
N THR A 176 -2.60 9.12 3.86
CA THR A 176 -3.41 8.62 4.99
C THR A 176 -2.61 8.64 6.29
N ASN A 177 -3.27 8.75 7.44
CA ASN A 177 -2.63 8.52 8.75
C ASN A 177 -2.86 7.10 9.30
N TYR A 178 -3.30 6.18 8.43
CA TYR A 178 -3.40 4.75 8.72
C TYR A 178 -2.72 3.95 7.61
N SER A 179 -1.60 3.30 7.94
CA SER A 179 -0.78 2.52 7.02
C SER A 179 -1.50 1.27 6.50
N GLY A 180 -2.52 0.76 7.21
CA GLY A 180 -3.32 -0.37 6.78
C GLY A 180 -4.43 -0.05 5.78
N ILE A 181 -4.69 1.22 5.43
CA ILE A 181 -6.00 1.66 4.88
C ILE A 181 -6.61 0.84 3.73
N TRP A 182 -5.82 0.18 2.88
CA TRP A 182 -6.30 -0.59 1.73
C TRP A 182 -6.09 -2.10 1.82
N LEU A 183 -5.71 -2.61 2.99
CA LEU A 183 -5.39 -4.03 3.17
C LEU A 183 -6.56 -4.93 2.73
N TRP A 184 -7.78 -4.60 3.17
CA TRP A 184 -8.99 -5.32 2.76
C TRP A 184 -9.30 -5.15 1.27
N LYS A 185 -9.16 -3.94 0.75
CA LYS A 185 -9.40 -3.63 -0.66
C LYS A 185 -8.56 -4.47 -1.63
N TYR A 186 -7.32 -4.82 -1.27
CA TYR A 186 -6.39 -5.47 -2.21
C TYR A 186 -5.95 -6.89 -1.83
N PHE A 187 -6.10 -7.32 -0.59
CA PHE A 187 -5.50 -8.59 -0.12
C PHE A 187 -6.48 -9.58 0.52
N TYR A 188 -7.71 -9.19 0.88
CA TYR A 188 -8.65 -10.03 1.63
C TYR A 188 -10.05 -10.16 1.00
N MET A 189 -10.19 -9.87 -0.30
CA MET A 189 -11.43 -10.14 -1.05
C MET A 189 -11.63 -11.63 -1.36
#